data_AF-A0A1E4JE17-F1
#
_entry.id   AF-A0A1E4JE17-F1
#
_cell.length_a   1.000
_cell.length_b   1.000
_cell.length_c   1.000
_cell.angle_alpha   90.00
_cell.angle_beta   90.00
_cell.angle_gamma   90.00
#
_symmetry.space_group_name_H-M   'P 1'
#
loop_
_entity.id
_entity.type
_entity.pdbx_description
1 polymer ?
#
loop_
_entity_poly.entity_id
_entity_poly.type
_entity_poly.pdbx_seq_one_letter_code
_entity_poly.pdbx_strand_id
1 'polypeptide(L)' 'MTVAPRRPVSPWAVAAALPLPPLGVYLDRGIGRDFWIAVALTCLGFVPGLLYALFALLVAH' A
#
# COMPACT_ATOMS: atom_id res chain seq x y z
N MET A 1 7.01 -18.78 20.93
CA MET A 1 6.86 -18.19 19.59
C MET A 1 5.80 -17.10 19.67
N THR A 2 6.19 -15.86 19.98
CA THR A 2 5.25 -14.73 20.08
C THR A 2 4.94 -14.23 18.68
N VAL A 3 3.73 -14.51 18.18
CA VAL A 3 3.22 -13.87 16.96
C VAL A 3 3.10 -12.39 17.29
N ALA A 4 3.99 -11.56 16.73
CA ALA A 4 3.86 -10.12 16.86
C ALA A 4 2.49 -9.70 16.28
N PRO A 5 1.71 -8.86 16.97
CA PRO A 5 0.40 -8.45 16.48
C PRO A 5 0.55 -7.76 15.13
N ARG A 6 -0.20 -8.21 14.12
CA ARG A 6 -0.27 -7.53 12.82
C ARG A 6 -0.75 -6.11 13.05
N ARG A 7 -0.05 -5.13 12.47
CA ARG A 7 -0.43 -3.72 12.63
C ARG A 7 -1.77 -3.50 11.95
N PRO A 8 -2.74 -2.87 12.63
CA PRO A 8 -4.04 -2.59 12.03
C PRO A 8 -3.86 -1.64 10.86
N VAL A 9 -4.53 -1.94 9.76
CA VAL A 9 -4.68 -1.05 8.61
C VAL A 9 -5.26 0.27 9.06
N SER A 10 -4.62 1.35 8.68
CA SER A 10 -5.21 2.66 8.83
C SER A 10 -6.31 2.88 7.77
N PRO A 11 -7.55 3.22 8.18
CA PRO A 11 -8.61 3.56 7.22
C PRO A 11 -8.21 4.71 6.28
N TRP A 12 -7.41 5.62 6.81
CA TRP A 12 -6.89 6.77 6.10
C TRP A 12 -5.86 6.38 5.01
N ALA A 13 -5.09 5.29 5.19
CA ALA A 13 -4.20 4.79 4.15
C ALA A 13 -4.97 4.19 2.96
N VAL A 14 -6.09 3.52 3.23
CA VAL A 14 -6.98 2.99 2.17
C VAL A 14 -7.61 4.14 1.39
N ALA A 15 -8.09 5.18 2.09
CA ALA A 15 -8.62 6.38 1.44
C ALA A 15 -7.57 7.10 0.59
N ALA A 16 -6.32 7.17 1.06
CA ALA A 16 -5.20 7.77 0.33
C ALA A 16 -4.73 6.94 -0.88
N ALA A 17 -4.86 5.60 -0.82
CA ALA A 17 -4.53 4.70 -1.92
C ALA A 17 -5.44 4.89 -3.14
N LEU A 18 -6.66 5.39 -2.96
CA LEU A 18 -7.63 5.58 -4.03
C LEU A 18 -7.19 6.65 -5.04
N PRO A 19 -6.91 7.91 -4.68
CA PRO A 19 -6.45 8.91 -5.64
C PRO A 19 -4.96 8.75 -5.99
N LEU A 20 -4.15 8.22 -5.07
CA LEU A 20 -2.71 8.10 -5.23
C LEU A 20 -2.24 6.77 -4.58
N PRO A 21 -2.22 5.66 -5.33
CA PRO A 21 -1.82 4.35 -4.81
C PRO A 21 -0.52 4.33 -3.98
N PRO A 22 0.58 5.00 -4.41
CA PRO A 22 1.82 5.00 -3.63
C PRO A 22 1.70 5.76 -2.30
N LEU A 23 0.76 6.70 -2.16
CA LEU A 23 0.55 7.42 -0.92
C LEU A 23 -0.02 6.48 0.16
N GLY A 24 -1.03 5.69 -0.17
CA GLY A 24 -1.56 4.69 0.77
C GLY A 24 -0.50 3.69 1.26
N VAL A 25 0.38 3.25 0.37
CA VAL A 25 1.49 2.34 0.72
C VAL A 25 2.54 3.05 1.59
N TYR A 26 2.90 4.29 1.27
CA TYR A 26 3.84 5.09 2.07
C TYR A 26 3.34 5.29 3.51
N LEU A 27 2.04 5.49 3.65
CA LEU A 27 1.41 5.77 4.93
C LEU A 27 1.36 4.56 5.88
N ASP A 28 1.35 3.36 5.32
CA ASP A 28 1.38 2.11 6.09
C ASP A 28 2.81 1.56 6.27
N ARG A 29 3.62 1.56 5.21
CA ARG A 29 4.94 0.91 5.17
C ARG A 29 6.13 1.86 5.16
N GLY A 30 5.92 3.15 4.93
CA GLY A 30 6.99 4.13 4.72
C GLY A 30 7.58 4.09 3.31
N ILE A 31 8.69 4.81 3.11
CA ILE A 31 9.45 4.77 1.85
C ILE A 31 10.30 3.50 1.84
N GLY A 32 9.99 2.59 0.92
CA GLY A 32 10.69 1.33 0.77
C GLY A 32 10.40 0.69 -0.58
N ARG A 33 10.71 -0.60 -0.71
CA ARG A 33 10.51 -1.33 -1.96
C ARG A 33 9.06 -1.30 -2.44
N ASP A 34 8.10 -1.53 -1.54
CA ASP A 34 6.68 -1.59 -1.90
C ASP A 34 6.15 -0.22 -2.36
N PHE A 35 6.67 0.88 -1.79
CA PHE A 35 6.38 2.22 -2.28
C PHE A 35 6.83 2.41 -3.73
N TRP A 36 8.09 2.04 -4.04
CA TRP A 36 8.62 2.17 -5.40
C TRP A 36 7.92 1.25 -6.40
N ILE A 37 7.50 0.05 -5.98
CA ILE A 37 6.67 -0.85 -6.81
C ILE A 37 5.31 -0.19 -7.10
N ALA A 38 4.65 0.35 -6.07
CA ALA A 38 3.38 1.06 -6.26
C ALA A 38 3.53 2.28 -7.19
N VAL A 39 4.62 3.04 -7.08
CA VAL A 39 4.94 4.14 -8.00
C VAL A 39 5.11 3.63 -9.43
N ALA A 40 5.97 2.63 -9.65
CA ALA A 40 6.25 2.07 -10.97
C ALA A 40 4.98 1.51 -11.63
N LEU A 41 4.16 0.77 -10.87
CA LEU A 41 2.89 0.23 -11.36
C LEU A 41 1.89 1.34 -11.69
N THR A 42 1.78 2.37 -10.85
CA THR A 42 0.90 3.53 -11.10
C THR A 42 1.33 4.29 -12.35
N CYS A 43 2.64 4.40 -12.60
CA CYS A 43 3.19 4.99 -13.83
C CYS A 43 2.94 4.12 -15.08
N LEU A 44 2.97 2.79 -14.97
CA LEU A 44 2.58 1.88 -16.06
C LEU A 44 1.07 1.88 -16.31
N GLY A 45 0.28 2.20 -15.29
CA GLY A 45 -1.17 2.34 -15.35
C GLY A 45 -1.78 2.44 -13.96
N PHE A 46 -2.81 3.26 -13.81
CA PHE A 46 -3.44 3.46 -12.51
C PHE A 46 -4.03 2.16 -11.92
N VAL A 47 -4.64 1.31 -12.76
CA VAL A 47 -5.27 0.04 -12.34
C VAL A 47 -4.29 -0.93 -11.67
N PRO A 48 -3.15 -1.32 -12.28
CA PRO A 48 -2.19 -2.20 -11.63
C PRO A 48 -1.59 -1.60 -10.35
N GLY A 49 -1.38 -0.26 -10.31
CA GLY A 49 -0.93 0.43 -9.11
C GLY A 49 -1.92 0.34 -7.94
N LEU A 50 -3.21 0.57 -8.23
CA LEU A 50 -4.29 0.51 -7.24
C LEU A 50 -4.47 -0.91 -6.69
N LEU A 51 -4.48 -1.93 -7.56
CA LEU A 51 -4.59 -3.34 -7.14
C LEU A 51 -3.42 -3.73 -6.23
N TYR A 52 -2.20 -3.35 -6.59
CA TYR A 52 -1.03 -3.62 -5.76
C TYR A 52 -1.10 -2.90 -4.41
N ALA A 53 -1.50 -1.62 -4.39
CA ALA A 53 -1.65 -0.87 -3.13
C ALA A 53 -2.72 -1.48 -2.21
N LEU A 54 -3.87 -1.90 -2.76
CA LEU A 54 -4.93 -2.58 -2.00
C LEU A 54 -4.51 -3.97 -1.54
N PHE A 55 -3.82 -4.74 -2.37
CA PHE A 55 -3.25 -6.03 -1.96
C PHE A 55 -2.24 -5.85 -0.82
N ALA A 56 -1.39 -4.84 -0.95
CA ALA A 56 -0.44 -4.48 0.09
C ALA A 56 -1.19 -4.09 1.39
N LEU A 57 -2.16 -3.17 1.31
CA LEU A 57 -2.92 -2.67 2.46
C LEU A 57 -3.96 -3.63 3.04
N LEU A 58 -4.41 -4.68 2.36
CA LEU A 58 -5.47 -5.56 2.88
C LEU A 58 -4.99 -6.97 3.14
N VAL A 59 -4.02 -7.44 2.35
CA VAL A 59 -3.59 -8.84 2.35
C VAL A 59 -2.16 -8.98 2.85
N ALA A 60 -1.25 -8.10 2.41
CA ALA A 60 0.16 -8.18 2.76
C ALA A 60 0.52 -7.45 4.08
N HIS A 61 -0.47 -7.23 4.95
CA HIS A 61 -0.30 -6.80 6.35
C HIS A 61 0.39 -7.87 7.20
#